data_AF-A0A7S1UKY6-F1
#
_entry.id   AF-A0A7S1UKY6-F1
#
_cell.length_a   1.000
_cell.length_b   1.000
_cell.length_c   1.000
_cell.angle_alpha   90.00
_cell.angle_beta   90.00
_cell.angle_gamma   90.00
#
_symmetry.space_group_name_H-M   'P 1'
#
loop_
_entity.id
_entity.type
_entity.pdbx_description
1 polymer ?
#
loop_
_entity_poly.entity_id
_entity_poly.type
_entity_poly.pdbx_seq_one_letter_code
_entity_poly.pdbx_strand_id
1 'polypeptide(L)'
;VSVTPSSGTPISLSYTYNVATNNNNGRTIAGFSTGAKAKMLDCAAPGGCPYADYSKFYDYYGNTGDYAHRFVLGALTKTKVTMGSFVADFTGVGDDGRVEAVKKGTAYMNIWMYAIREFEDALDDCVEGRLTNNDDPVHAWDEGVAFYAGSLEGAEGSDDGLLLYRLAEKRCANFKTCGQDGDELTGTSHVNVQLVKLFNEGKGNILNGRCADARVVKERIAQLMSVPLIQGTIRYAHESKRGTEKGQLEGSTFAAAVLPVVAACSAEDASTIYNQMKVGGGGATDFKAVKKAFEKNYGCMGVSCDWVGGLWDDGFETYFDGADPCKGGGSAGSTMGYAAGLLIGLGTALVSMWL
;
A
#
# COMPACT_ATOMS: atom_id res chain seq x y z
N VAL A 1 -11.38 -2.23 15.57
CA VAL A 1 -10.77 -3.56 15.31
C VAL A 1 -11.09 -4.46 16.48
N SER A 2 -12.00 -5.41 16.28
CA SER A 2 -12.40 -6.38 17.30
C SER A 2 -11.36 -7.51 17.32
N VAL A 3 -10.42 -7.46 18.26
CA VAL A 3 -9.53 -8.61 18.49
C VAL A 3 -10.34 -9.64 19.28
N THR A 4 -10.70 -10.75 18.64
CA THR A 4 -11.33 -11.89 19.34
C THR A 4 -10.21 -12.76 19.91
N PRO A 5 -10.08 -12.89 21.24
CA PRO A 5 -9.15 -13.85 21.82
C PRO A 5 -9.71 -15.26 21.62
N SER A 6 -8.84 -16.24 21.39
CA SER A 6 -9.18 -17.65 21.19
C SER A 6 -9.83 -18.33 22.40
N SER A 7 -10.02 -17.62 23.51
CA SER A 7 -10.89 -18.00 24.62
C SER A 7 -11.02 -16.80 25.56
N GLY A 8 -11.99 -15.92 25.30
CA GLY A 8 -12.27 -14.79 26.19
C GLY A 8 -13.36 -13.88 25.62
N THR A 9 -14.22 -13.36 26.50
CA THR A 9 -15.26 -12.38 26.18
C THR A 9 -14.65 -11.22 25.38
N PRO A 10 -15.23 -10.80 24.24
CA PRO A 10 -14.74 -9.66 23.47
C PRO A 10 -14.64 -8.43 24.37
N ILE A 11 -13.42 -7.94 24.60
CA ILE A 11 -13.22 -6.70 25.34
C ILE A 11 -13.48 -5.58 24.34
N SER A 12 -14.65 -4.94 24.45
CA SER A 12 -14.87 -3.64 23.82
C SER A 12 -14.01 -2.63 24.58
N LEU A 13 -12.87 -2.26 24.00
CA LEU A 13 -12.14 -1.08 24.47
C LEU A 13 -12.96 0.14 24.07
N SER A 14 -13.70 0.71 25.02
CA SER A 14 -14.40 1.97 24.85
C SER A 14 -13.36 3.11 24.78
N TYR A 15 -12.78 3.30 23.60
CA TYR A 15 -11.88 4.40 23.31
C TYR A 15 -12.65 5.51 22.60
N THR A 16 -12.83 6.64 23.29
CA THR A 16 -13.40 7.85 22.69
C THR A 16 -12.26 8.81 22.42
N TYR A 17 -11.83 8.91 21.16
CA TYR A 17 -10.86 9.92 20.73
C TYR A 17 -11.58 11.20 20.33
N ASN A 18 -11.32 12.29 21.05
CA ASN A 18 -11.69 13.63 20.61
C ASN A 18 -10.48 14.29 19.95
N VAL A 19 -10.50 14.41 18.63
CA VAL A 19 -9.42 15.04 17.85
C VAL A 19 -9.10 16.47 18.28
N ALA A 20 -10.05 17.19 18.87
CA ALA A 20 -9.83 18.58 19.31
C ALA A 20 -9.08 18.67 20.65
N THR A 21 -9.13 17.63 21.50
CA THR A 21 -8.59 17.69 22.88
C THR A 21 -7.56 16.59 23.17
N ASN A 22 -7.55 15.49 22.41
CA ASN A 22 -6.64 14.36 22.59
C ASN A 22 -5.50 14.36 21.56
N ASN A 23 -5.50 15.28 20.59
CA ASN A 23 -4.43 15.40 19.63
C ASN A 23 -3.31 16.30 20.17
N ASN A 24 -2.18 15.70 20.54
CA ASN A 24 -0.96 16.43 20.95
C ASN A 24 -0.25 17.12 19.77
N ASN A 25 -0.75 16.95 18.54
CA ASN A 25 -0.21 17.47 17.29
C ASN A 25 1.29 17.12 17.08
N GLY A 26 1.72 15.96 17.61
CA GLY A 26 3.12 15.53 17.57
C GLY A 26 3.60 15.05 16.20
N ARG A 27 2.68 14.78 15.27
CA ARG A 27 2.96 14.34 13.89
C ARG A 27 2.18 15.21 12.90
N THR A 28 2.78 15.49 11.75
CA THR A 28 2.09 16.17 10.63
C THR A 28 2.29 15.36 9.35
N ILE A 29 1.32 15.40 8.44
CA ILE A 29 1.44 14.71 7.14
C ILE A 29 2.65 15.22 6.35
N ALA A 30 2.92 16.54 6.40
CA ALA A 30 4.13 17.09 5.82
C ALA A 30 5.41 16.51 6.47
N GLY A 31 5.40 16.37 7.80
CA GLY A 31 6.48 15.78 8.59
C GLY A 31 6.83 14.35 8.20
N PHE A 32 5.86 13.58 7.71
CA PHE A 32 6.11 12.21 7.22
C PHE A 32 7.10 12.19 6.06
N SER A 33 7.01 13.17 5.15
CA SER A 33 7.92 13.26 4.01
C SER A 33 9.16 14.10 4.30
N THR A 34 9.04 15.23 5.01
CA THR A 34 10.23 16.07 5.32
C THR A 34 11.21 15.39 6.27
N GLY A 35 10.74 14.51 7.16
CA GLY A 35 11.58 13.70 8.04
C GLY A 35 12.03 12.36 7.44
N ALA A 36 11.54 11.99 6.26
CA ALA A 36 11.69 10.66 5.69
C ALA A 36 13.16 10.25 5.49
N LYS A 37 13.98 11.13 4.91
CA LYS A 37 15.40 10.84 4.64
C LYS A 37 16.17 10.50 5.92
N ALA A 38 15.98 11.30 6.97
CA ALA A 38 16.65 11.09 8.25
C ALA A 38 16.23 9.76 8.89
N LYS A 39 14.95 9.37 8.75
CA LYS A 39 14.38 8.18 9.39
C LYS A 39 14.57 6.88 8.61
N MET A 40 14.72 6.95 7.28
CA MET A 40 14.65 5.77 6.41
C MET A 40 15.85 5.61 5.46
N LEU A 41 16.71 6.61 5.34
CA LEU A 41 17.91 6.56 4.50
C LEU A 41 19.19 6.77 5.29
N ASP A 42 19.22 7.80 6.15
CA ASP A 42 20.38 8.16 6.97
C ASP A 42 20.36 7.51 8.35
N CYS A 43 19.43 6.57 8.58
CA CYS A 43 19.31 5.85 9.84
C CYS A 43 20.50 4.90 10.09
N ALA A 44 20.69 4.54 11.36
CA ALA A 44 21.63 3.51 11.78
C ALA A 44 20.88 2.34 12.43
N ALA A 45 19.86 1.84 11.72
CA ALA A 45 18.94 0.84 12.26
C ALA A 45 19.34 -0.60 11.86
N PRO A 46 19.41 -1.55 12.81
CA PRO A 46 19.97 -2.88 12.58
C PRO A 46 19.02 -3.85 11.85
N GLY A 47 17.71 -3.55 11.78
CA GLY A 47 16.72 -4.34 11.03
C GLY A 47 16.70 -4.05 9.53
N GLY A 48 17.51 -3.09 9.08
CA GLY A 48 17.91 -2.91 7.68
C GLY A 48 17.74 -1.49 7.19
N CYS A 49 18.68 -0.59 7.51
CA CYS A 49 18.76 0.75 6.91
C CYS A 49 19.92 0.83 5.89
N PRO A 50 19.75 1.51 4.72
CA PRO A 50 18.57 2.24 4.25
C PRO A 50 17.38 1.31 3.94
N TYR A 51 16.16 1.79 4.22
CA TYR A 51 14.92 1.04 3.94
C TYR A 51 14.71 0.95 2.42
N ALA A 52 14.69 -0.28 1.91
CA ALA A 52 14.69 -0.55 0.47
C ALA A 52 13.52 0.11 -0.27
N ASP A 53 12.33 0.15 0.35
CA ASP A 53 11.17 0.79 -0.25
C ASP A 53 11.36 2.30 -0.37
N TYR A 54 11.84 2.98 0.67
CA TYR A 54 12.08 4.42 0.60
C TYR A 54 13.20 4.76 -0.39
N SER A 55 14.26 3.95 -0.47
CA SER A 55 15.34 4.15 -1.44
C SER A 55 14.84 4.21 -2.89
N LYS A 56 13.90 3.35 -3.29
CA LYS A 56 13.28 3.39 -4.64
C LYS A 56 12.68 4.77 -4.95
N PHE A 57 12.01 5.36 -3.96
CA PHE A 57 11.34 6.66 -4.10
C PHE A 57 12.35 7.80 -4.09
N TYR A 58 13.31 7.76 -3.18
CA TYR A 58 14.40 8.73 -3.12
C TYR A 58 15.13 8.82 -4.46
N ASP A 59 15.54 7.67 -5.01
CA ASP A 59 16.29 7.59 -6.28
C ASP A 59 15.44 8.06 -7.46
N TYR A 60 14.19 7.58 -7.57
CA TYR A 60 13.29 7.96 -8.66
C TYR A 60 13.02 9.46 -8.71
N TYR A 61 12.83 10.10 -7.55
CA TYR A 61 12.60 11.55 -7.45
C TYR A 61 13.90 12.37 -7.42
N GLY A 62 14.99 11.83 -7.99
CA GLY A 62 16.24 12.56 -8.16
C GLY A 62 16.88 12.93 -6.84
N ASN A 63 16.97 11.97 -5.92
CA ASN A 63 17.59 12.14 -4.60
C ASN A 63 16.87 13.17 -3.72
N THR A 64 15.56 13.30 -3.89
CA THR A 64 14.72 14.25 -3.14
C THR A 64 14.14 13.58 -1.91
N GLY A 65 14.68 13.92 -0.73
CA GLY A 65 14.28 13.33 0.55
C GLY A 65 12.82 13.59 0.95
N ASP A 66 12.23 14.68 0.47
CA ASP A 66 10.91 15.17 0.83
C ASP A 66 9.94 15.15 -0.37
N TYR A 67 10.08 14.16 -1.26
CA TYR A 67 9.38 14.11 -2.56
C TYR A 67 7.86 14.29 -2.45
N ALA A 68 7.22 13.66 -1.46
CA ALA A 68 5.77 13.69 -1.29
C ALA A 68 5.31 15.02 -0.73
N HIS A 69 6.11 15.65 0.14
CA HIS A 69 5.87 17.02 0.62
C HIS A 69 5.97 18.01 -0.56
N ARG A 70 7.02 17.92 -1.37
CA ARG A 70 7.22 18.83 -2.51
C ARG A 70 6.11 18.70 -3.55
N PHE A 71 5.64 17.48 -3.85
CA PHE A 71 4.50 17.26 -4.74
C PHE A 71 3.22 17.95 -4.21
N VAL A 72 2.86 17.69 -2.94
CA VAL A 72 1.65 18.27 -2.32
C VAL A 72 1.74 19.79 -2.21
N LEU A 73 2.91 20.32 -1.80
CA LEU A 73 3.14 21.75 -1.71
C LEU A 73 3.07 22.43 -3.09
N GLY A 74 3.56 21.77 -4.14
CA GLY A 74 3.41 22.23 -5.53
C GLY A 74 1.95 22.41 -5.94
N ALA A 75 1.10 21.44 -5.62
CA ALA A 75 -0.33 21.51 -5.88
C ALA A 75 -1.03 22.61 -5.05
N LEU A 76 -0.68 22.75 -3.77
CA LEU A 76 -1.21 23.81 -2.90
C LEU A 76 -0.83 25.22 -3.37
N THR A 77 0.43 25.39 -3.79
CA THR A 77 1.00 26.69 -4.18
C THR A 77 0.84 27.01 -5.67
N LYS A 78 0.26 26.08 -6.45
CA LYS A 78 0.09 26.21 -7.91
C LYS A 78 1.44 26.44 -8.63
N THR A 79 2.45 25.67 -8.25
CA THR A 79 3.81 25.79 -8.80
C THR A 79 4.23 24.54 -9.56
N LYS A 80 5.22 24.71 -10.43
CA LYS A 80 5.89 23.59 -11.10
C LYS A 80 6.92 22.98 -10.14
N VAL A 81 6.86 21.66 -9.96
CA VAL A 81 7.80 20.89 -9.15
C VAL A 81 8.65 20.00 -10.04
N THR A 82 9.97 20.11 -9.91
CA THR A 82 10.94 19.25 -10.60
C THR A 82 11.76 18.48 -9.57
N MET A 83 11.81 17.16 -9.73
CA MET A 83 12.50 16.21 -8.84
C MET A 83 13.20 15.16 -9.71
N GLY A 84 14.47 15.39 -10.04
CA GLY A 84 15.16 14.61 -11.07
C GLY A 84 14.51 14.78 -12.45
N SER A 85 14.18 13.67 -13.10
CA SER A 85 13.46 13.63 -14.38
C SER A 85 11.94 13.80 -14.23
N PHE A 86 11.41 13.67 -13.00
CA PHE A 86 9.99 13.85 -12.73
C PHE A 86 9.62 15.33 -12.67
N VAL A 87 8.57 15.70 -13.40
CA VAL A 87 8.01 17.05 -13.43
C VAL A 87 6.51 16.97 -13.18
N ALA A 88 6.04 17.70 -12.18
CA ALA A 88 4.62 17.96 -11.97
C ALA A 88 4.35 19.46 -12.13
N ASP A 89 3.66 19.85 -13.20
CA ASP A 89 3.38 21.26 -13.50
C ASP A 89 1.95 21.65 -13.13
N PHE A 90 1.79 22.25 -11.95
CA PHE A 90 0.49 22.71 -11.47
C PHE A 90 0.13 24.14 -11.90
N THR A 91 1.00 24.84 -12.65
CA THR A 91 0.81 26.27 -12.97
C THR A 91 -0.45 26.52 -13.79
N GLY A 92 -0.80 25.60 -14.69
CA GLY A 92 -1.99 25.65 -15.53
C GLY A 92 -3.22 24.93 -14.95
N VAL A 93 -3.12 24.34 -13.76
CA VAL A 93 -4.18 23.48 -13.19
C VAL A 93 -5.13 24.28 -12.30
N GLY A 94 -6.43 24.18 -12.58
CA GLY A 94 -7.53 24.74 -11.80
C GLY A 94 -7.69 24.09 -10.42
N ASP A 95 -8.50 24.71 -9.56
CA ASP A 95 -8.64 24.31 -8.16
C ASP A 95 -9.19 22.89 -8.02
N ASP A 96 -10.12 22.49 -8.88
CA ASP A 96 -10.73 21.15 -8.90
C ASP A 96 -9.69 20.05 -9.09
N GLY A 97 -8.75 20.25 -10.03
CA GLY A 97 -7.64 19.31 -10.25
C GLY A 97 -6.64 19.32 -9.09
N ARG A 98 -6.24 20.51 -8.62
CA ARG A 98 -5.24 20.61 -7.54
C ARG A 98 -5.74 20.01 -6.23
N VAL A 99 -7.03 20.15 -5.91
CA VAL A 99 -7.63 19.51 -4.72
C VAL A 99 -7.47 17.99 -4.76
N GLU A 100 -7.63 17.34 -5.91
CA GLU A 100 -7.39 15.90 -6.03
C GLU A 100 -5.90 15.56 -5.86
N ALA A 101 -5.00 16.34 -6.46
CA ALA A 101 -3.56 16.14 -6.28
C ALA A 101 -3.13 16.27 -4.81
N VAL A 102 -3.71 17.22 -4.08
CA VAL A 102 -3.48 17.39 -2.63
C VAL A 102 -4.03 16.19 -1.86
N LYS A 103 -5.31 15.85 -2.03
CA LYS A 103 -5.96 14.75 -1.30
C LYS A 103 -5.29 13.40 -1.55
N LYS A 104 -4.96 13.10 -2.81
CA LYS A 104 -4.33 11.82 -3.18
C LYS A 104 -2.85 11.81 -2.86
N GLY A 105 -2.16 12.95 -2.97
CA GLY A 105 -0.75 13.06 -2.64
C GLY A 105 -0.50 12.89 -1.13
N THR A 106 -1.38 13.43 -0.28
CA THR A 106 -1.32 13.18 1.16
C THR A 106 -1.61 11.72 1.49
N ALA A 107 -2.66 11.13 0.93
CA ALA A 107 -3.03 9.74 1.23
C ALA A 107 -2.03 8.71 0.68
N TYR A 108 -1.58 8.87 -0.57
CA TYR A 108 -0.91 7.79 -1.31
C TYR A 108 0.57 8.04 -1.57
N MET A 109 1.08 9.27 -1.40
CA MET A 109 2.53 9.51 -1.45
C MET A 109 3.13 9.72 -0.05
N ASN A 110 2.43 10.41 0.84
CA ASN A 110 2.90 10.66 2.21
C ASN A 110 2.52 9.50 3.15
N ILE A 111 1.21 9.27 3.35
CA ILE A 111 0.74 8.30 4.36
C ILE A 111 1.10 6.86 3.97
N TRP A 112 1.05 6.50 2.68
CA TRP A 112 1.49 5.16 2.24
C TRP A 112 2.94 4.86 2.65
N MET A 113 3.88 5.73 2.31
CA MET A 113 5.28 5.56 2.65
C MET A 113 5.48 5.57 4.17
N TYR A 114 4.69 6.37 4.89
CA TYR A 114 4.72 6.38 6.34
C TYR A 114 4.22 5.07 6.97
N ALA A 115 3.18 4.44 6.40
CA ALA A 115 2.76 3.11 6.84
C ALA A 115 3.87 2.07 6.64
N ILE A 116 4.60 2.12 5.51
CA ILE A 116 5.78 1.27 5.26
C ILE A 116 6.87 1.56 6.31
N ARG A 117 7.14 2.83 6.62
CA ARG A 117 8.08 3.24 7.67
C ARG A 117 7.76 2.59 9.01
N GLU A 118 6.49 2.56 9.42
CA GLU A 118 6.11 1.99 10.72
C GLU A 118 6.31 0.47 10.76
N PHE A 119 6.10 -0.24 9.64
CA PHE A 119 6.48 -1.65 9.54
C PHE A 119 7.99 -1.88 9.59
N GLU A 120 8.79 -0.97 9.01
CA GLU A 120 10.26 -1.03 9.11
C GLU A 120 10.76 -0.80 10.54
N ASP A 121 10.21 0.22 11.22
CA ASP A 121 10.54 0.54 12.62
C ASP A 121 10.25 -0.64 13.55
N ALA A 122 9.12 -1.30 13.34
CA ALA A 122 8.75 -2.52 14.06
C ALA A 122 9.78 -3.66 13.88
N LEU A 123 10.41 -3.75 12.71
CA LEU A 123 11.41 -4.78 12.42
C LEU A 123 12.77 -4.42 13.01
N ASP A 124 13.14 -3.14 13.01
CA ASP A 124 14.31 -2.64 13.71
C ASP A 124 14.22 -2.94 15.22
N ASP A 125 13.10 -2.59 15.84
CA ASP A 125 12.85 -2.85 17.26
C ASP A 125 12.80 -4.35 17.59
N CYS A 126 12.29 -5.17 16.67
CA CYS A 126 12.32 -6.62 16.80
C CYS A 126 13.77 -7.13 16.87
N VAL A 127 14.63 -6.68 15.95
CA VAL A 127 16.04 -7.11 15.88
C VAL A 127 16.85 -6.63 17.09
N GLU A 128 16.54 -5.46 17.63
CA GLU A 128 17.17 -4.94 18.84
C GLU A 128 16.71 -5.64 20.13
N GLY A 129 15.74 -6.56 20.05
CA GLY A 129 15.24 -7.30 21.20
C GLY A 129 14.40 -6.44 22.14
N ARG A 130 13.83 -5.32 21.65
CA ARG A 130 13.02 -4.39 22.45
C ARG A 130 11.56 -4.83 22.63
N LEU A 131 11.30 -6.13 22.53
CA LEU A 131 9.94 -6.71 22.56
C LEU A 131 9.14 -6.40 23.84
N THR A 132 9.81 -6.13 24.97
CA THR A 132 9.18 -5.88 26.28
C THR A 132 9.17 -4.41 26.71
N ASN A 133 9.76 -3.53 25.92
CA ASN A 133 9.62 -2.10 26.15
C ASN A 133 8.20 -1.72 25.70
N ASN A 134 7.46 -1.10 26.61
CA ASN A 134 6.02 -0.88 26.52
C ASN A 134 5.56 0.04 25.36
N ASP A 135 6.46 0.37 24.43
CA ASP A 135 6.29 1.29 23.29
C ASP A 135 6.86 0.78 21.94
N ASP A 136 7.61 -0.33 21.85
CA ASP A 136 8.57 -0.49 20.72
C ASP A 136 7.99 -1.26 19.47
N PRO A 137 8.09 -2.59 19.27
CA PRO A 137 7.86 -3.15 17.91
C PRO A 137 6.40 -3.44 17.52
N VAL A 138 5.58 -4.00 18.43
CA VAL A 138 4.17 -4.32 18.11
C VAL A 138 3.34 -3.05 17.97
N HIS A 139 3.71 -2.00 18.70
CA HIS A 139 3.06 -0.70 18.59
C HIS A 139 3.30 -0.10 17.21
N ALA A 140 4.56 -0.05 16.75
CA ALA A 140 4.89 0.40 15.40
C ALA A 140 4.21 -0.46 14.31
N TRP A 141 4.16 -1.79 14.49
CA TRP A 141 3.45 -2.66 13.53
C TRP A 141 1.95 -2.32 13.45
N ASP A 142 1.29 -2.19 14.60
CA ASP A 142 -0.12 -1.81 14.67
C ASP A 142 -0.35 -0.36 14.16
N GLU A 143 0.61 0.57 14.33
CA GLU A 143 0.58 1.90 13.70
C GLU A 143 0.61 1.80 12.16
N GLY A 144 1.46 0.93 11.60
CA GLY A 144 1.49 0.67 10.15
C GLY A 144 0.13 0.20 9.61
N VAL A 145 -0.55 -0.70 10.33
CA VAL A 145 -1.91 -1.13 10.02
C VAL A 145 -2.91 0.03 10.13
N ALA A 146 -2.78 0.87 11.16
CA ALA A 146 -3.65 2.02 11.36
C ALA A 146 -3.50 3.07 10.24
N PHE A 147 -2.28 3.33 9.75
CA PHE A 147 -2.04 4.23 8.61
C PHE A 147 -2.46 3.62 7.27
N TYR A 148 -2.51 2.30 7.15
CA TYR A 148 -3.09 1.64 5.98
C TYR A 148 -4.63 1.80 5.92
N ALA A 149 -5.29 1.52 7.05
CA ALA A 149 -6.76 1.51 7.15
C ALA A 149 -7.35 2.92 7.30
N GLY A 150 -6.87 3.69 8.26
CA GLY A 150 -7.45 4.97 8.67
C GLY A 150 -8.64 4.81 9.61
N SER A 151 -8.84 5.80 10.47
CA SER A 151 -9.87 5.74 11.53
C SER A 151 -11.30 5.75 11.01
N LEU A 152 -11.55 6.36 9.85
CA LEU A 152 -12.89 6.45 9.25
C LEU A 152 -13.37 5.14 8.62
N GLU A 153 -12.49 4.14 8.47
CA GLU A 153 -12.88 2.81 7.98
C GLU A 153 -13.80 2.08 8.96
N GLY A 154 -13.77 2.45 10.25
CA GLY A 154 -14.57 1.77 11.27
C GLY A 154 -14.12 0.33 11.54
N ALA A 155 -14.94 -0.42 12.28
CA ALA A 155 -14.61 -1.81 12.64
C ALA A 155 -14.96 -2.82 11.53
N GLU A 156 -15.97 -2.53 10.73
CA GLU A 156 -16.57 -3.44 9.74
C GLU A 156 -16.34 -2.99 8.27
N GLY A 157 -15.48 -1.99 8.07
CA GLY A 157 -15.37 -1.28 6.78
C GLY A 157 -16.42 -0.17 6.65
N SER A 158 -16.07 0.90 5.95
CA SER A 158 -16.94 2.07 5.80
C SER A 158 -16.72 2.77 4.47
N ASP A 159 -17.79 3.32 3.92
CA ASP A 159 -17.70 4.10 2.69
C ASP A 159 -16.93 5.43 2.85
N ASP A 160 -16.80 5.89 4.10
CA ASP A 160 -16.14 7.14 4.52
C ASP A 160 -14.61 7.04 4.65
N GLY A 161 -14.04 5.84 4.49
CA GLY A 161 -12.59 5.64 4.52
C GLY A 161 -11.84 6.51 3.50
N LEU A 162 -10.62 6.94 3.84
CA LEU A 162 -9.85 7.88 3.01
C LEU A 162 -8.48 7.36 2.58
N LEU A 163 -8.00 6.25 3.16
CA LEU A 163 -6.64 5.73 2.96
C LEU A 163 -6.62 4.53 2.00
N LEU A 164 -5.53 3.75 2.02
CA LEU A 164 -5.29 2.70 1.02
C LEU A 164 -6.29 1.55 1.13
N TYR A 165 -6.72 1.18 2.34
CA TYR A 165 -7.73 0.14 2.54
C TYR A 165 -9.00 0.47 1.73
N ARG A 166 -9.55 1.67 1.91
CA ARG A 166 -10.74 2.10 1.16
C ARG A 166 -10.47 2.24 -0.33
N LEU A 167 -9.26 2.64 -0.72
CA LEU A 167 -8.89 2.66 -2.13
C LEU A 167 -9.00 1.24 -2.72
N ALA A 168 -8.47 0.22 -2.05
CA ALA A 168 -8.57 -1.17 -2.49
C ALA A 168 -10.02 -1.64 -2.63
N GLU A 169 -10.89 -1.34 -1.65
CA GLU A 169 -12.33 -1.64 -1.75
C GLU A 169 -12.96 -1.01 -3.01
N LYS A 170 -12.66 0.27 -3.28
CA LYS A 170 -13.18 0.96 -4.47
C LYS A 170 -12.62 0.39 -5.78
N ARG A 171 -11.36 -0.03 -5.78
CA ARG A 171 -10.72 -0.56 -6.99
C ARG A 171 -11.17 -1.97 -7.27
N CYS A 172 -11.39 -2.81 -6.26
CA CYS A 172 -11.76 -4.21 -6.48
C CYS A 172 -13.03 -4.35 -7.32
N ALA A 173 -14.04 -3.52 -7.06
CA ALA A 173 -15.29 -3.54 -7.82
C ALA A 173 -15.08 -3.13 -9.28
N ASN A 174 -14.09 -2.27 -9.56
CA ASN A 174 -13.77 -1.83 -10.91
C ASN A 174 -12.88 -2.83 -11.66
N PHE A 175 -12.19 -3.72 -10.95
CA PHE A 175 -11.26 -4.67 -11.54
C PHE A 175 -11.72 -6.13 -11.45
N LYS A 176 -12.92 -6.35 -10.88
CA LYS A 176 -13.47 -7.66 -10.56
C LYS A 176 -12.49 -8.49 -9.72
N THR A 177 -12.00 -7.87 -8.64
CA THR A 177 -11.05 -8.49 -7.69
C THR A 177 -11.55 -8.40 -6.24
N CYS A 178 -12.86 -8.30 -6.03
CA CYS A 178 -13.45 -8.41 -4.70
C CYS A 178 -13.65 -9.90 -4.35
N GLY A 179 -14.04 -10.17 -3.10
CA GLY A 179 -14.33 -11.52 -2.63
C GLY A 179 -13.09 -12.26 -2.14
N GLN A 180 -13.32 -13.43 -1.55
CA GLN A 180 -12.25 -14.27 -0.98
C GLN A 180 -11.30 -14.80 -2.07
N ASP A 181 -11.84 -15.07 -3.26
CA ASP A 181 -11.09 -15.66 -4.37
C ASP A 181 -10.60 -14.61 -5.38
N GLY A 182 -11.08 -13.36 -5.27
CA GLY A 182 -10.61 -12.24 -6.11
C GLY A 182 -11.18 -12.24 -7.52
N ASP A 183 -12.41 -12.72 -7.68
CA ASP A 183 -13.14 -12.79 -8.95
C ASP A 183 -14.57 -12.21 -8.86
N GLU A 184 -14.88 -11.53 -7.76
CA GLU A 184 -16.19 -10.92 -7.50
C GLU A 184 -16.18 -9.40 -7.74
N LEU A 185 -17.36 -8.81 -7.89
CA LEU A 185 -17.57 -7.35 -8.01
C LEU A 185 -17.96 -6.68 -6.69
N THR A 186 -18.33 -7.47 -5.68
CA THR A 186 -18.83 -7.01 -4.38
C THR A 186 -18.10 -7.71 -3.25
N GLY A 187 -18.23 -7.17 -2.03
CA GLY A 187 -17.53 -7.69 -0.85
C GLY A 187 -16.15 -7.07 -0.68
N THR A 188 -15.40 -7.58 0.30
CA THR A 188 -14.07 -7.06 0.62
C THR A 188 -13.10 -7.29 -0.53
N SER A 189 -12.24 -6.31 -0.82
CA SER A 189 -11.19 -6.48 -1.81
C SER A 189 -10.28 -7.65 -1.45
N HIS A 190 -9.94 -8.47 -2.44
CA HIS A 190 -9.10 -9.64 -2.21
C HIS A 190 -7.74 -9.24 -1.61
N VAL A 191 -7.18 -8.10 -2.02
CA VAL A 191 -5.93 -7.59 -1.44
C VAL A 191 -6.09 -7.23 0.03
N ASN A 192 -7.21 -6.65 0.48
CA ASN A 192 -7.45 -6.40 1.91
C ASN A 192 -7.59 -7.71 2.69
N VAL A 193 -8.29 -8.70 2.12
CA VAL A 193 -8.38 -10.05 2.70
C VAL A 193 -6.99 -10.65 2.94
N GLN A 194 -6.09 -10.54 1.96
CA GLN A 194 -4.72 -11.05 2.10
C GLN A 194 -3.89 -10.20 3.08
N LEU A 195 -4.01 -8.88 3.02
CA LEU A 195 -3.27 -7.97 3.90
C LEU A 195 -3.62 -8.16 5.36
N VAL A 196 -4.90 -8.38 5.71
CA VAL A 196 -5.29 -8.66 7.10
C VAL A 196 -4.65 -9.95 7.62
N LYS A 197 -4.53 -10.99 6.79
CA LYS A 197 -3.81 -12.22 7.16
C LYS A 197 -2.33 -11.93 7.42
N LEU A 198 -1.68 -11.19 6.53
CA LEU A 198 -0.28 -10.80 6.65
C LEU A 198 -0.01 -9.89 7.85
N PHE A 199 -0.91 -8.95 8.17
CA PHE A 199 -0.77 -8.11 9.36
C PHE A 199 -0.76 -8.95 10.64
N ASN A 200 -1.65 -9.94 10.74
CA ASN A 200 -1.69 -10.84 11.88
C ASN A 200 -0.47 -11.77 11.93
N GLU A 201 -0.03 -12.27 10.78
CA GLU A 201 1.16 -13.12 10.67
C GLU A 201 2.43 -12.37 11.10
N GLY A 202 2.65 -11.16 10.57
CA GLY A 202 3.83 -10.36 10.89
C GLY A 202 3.86 -9.95 12.36
N LYS A 203 2.71 -9.55 12.92
CA LYS A 203 2.55 -9.33 14.37
C LYS A 203 2.91 -10.56 15.18
N GLY A 204 2.41 -11.73 14.77
CA GLY A 204 2.74 -13.01 15.39
C GLY A 204 4.23 -13.33 15.32
N ASN A 205 4.88 -13.08 14.19
CA ASN A 205 6.32 -13.28 14.02
C ASN A 205 7.13 -12.35 14.94
N ILE A 206 6.79 -11.07 15.00
CA ILE A 206 7.42 -10.08 15.89
C ILE A 206 7.30 -10.50 17.37
N LEU A 207 6.09 -10.86 17.81
CA LEU A 207 5.84 -11.29 19.20
C LEU A 207 6.66 -12.52 19.61
N ASN A 208 7.08 -13.35 18.65
CA ASN A 208 7.90 -14.53 18.89
C ASN A 208 9.40 -14.30 18.58
N GLY A 209 9.82 -13.05 18.37
CA GLY A 209 11.21 -12.71 18.01
C GLY A 209 11.66 -13.23 16.65
N ARG A 210 10.73 -13.64 15.77
CA ARG A 210 11.02 -14.13 14.42
C ARG A 210 11.11 -12.97 13.44
N CYS A 211 12.06 -12.07 13.66
CA CYS A 211 12.18 -10.81 12.90
C CYS A 211 12.47 -11.03 11.41
N ALA A 212 13.24 -12.08 11.07
CA ALA A 212 13.50 -12.45 9.68
C ALA A 212 12.21 -12.90 8.95
N ASP A 213 11.32 -13.64 9.62
CA ASP A 213 10.04 -14.05 9.03
C ASP A 213 9.09 -12.84 8.92
N ALA A 214 9.09 -11.96 9.93
CA ALA A 214 8.34 -10.71 9.88
C ALA A 214 8.80 -9.78 8.74
N ARG A 215 10.10 -9.74 8.44
CA ARG A 215 10.67 -9.06 7.27
C ARG A 215 10.08 -9.57 5.96
N VAL A 216 10.01 -10.89 5.78
CA VAL A 216 9.39 -11.49 4.58
C VAL A 216 7.92 -11.09 4.45
N VAL A 217 7.18 -11.09 5.56
CA VAL A 217 5.77 -10.66 5.60
C VAL A 217 5.61 -9.17 5.25
N LYS A 218 6.49 -8.29 5.77
CA LYS A 218 6.48 -6.86 5.43
C LYS A 218 6.71 -6.63 3.94
N GLU A 219 7.70 -7.29 3.33
CA GLU A 219 7.94 -7.15 1.89
C GLU A 219 6.69 -7.53 1.09
N ARG A 220 5.99 -8.58 1.53
CA ARG A 220 4.74 -9.02 0.92
C ARG A 220 3.60 -8.00 1.08
N ILE A 221 3.51 -7.36 2.25
CA ILE A 221 2.57 -6.28 2.53
C ILE A 221 2.81 -5.10 1.57
N ALA A 222 4.05 -4.63 1.45
CA ALA A 222 4.40 -3.50 0.59
C ALA A 222 4.04 -3.76 -0.89
N GLN A 223 4.26 -4.98 -1.38
CA GLN A 223 3.84 -5.41 -2.72
C GLN A 223 2.34 -5.29 -2.92
N LEU A 224 1.53 -5.84 -2.00
CA LEU A 224 0.07 -5.81 -2.09
C LEU A 224 -0.52 -4.41 -1.93
N MET A 225 0.09 -3.55 -1.10
CA MET A 225 -0.32 -2.14 -0.97
C MET A 225 -0.20 -1.35 -2.28
N SER A 226 0.66 -1.79 -3.22
CA SER A 226 0.81 -1.14 -4.53
C SER A 226 -0.35 -1.42 -5.50
N VAL A 227 -1.05 -2.56 -5.34
CA VAL A 227 -2.13 -3.01 -6.23
C VAL A 227 -3.23 -1.96 -6.44
N PRO A 228 -3.83 -1.36 -5.39
CA PRO A 228 -4.85 -0.33 -5.57
C PRO A 228 -4.35 0.94 -6.30
N LEU A 229 -3.05 1.23 -6.24
CA LEU A 229 -2.44 2.36 -6.95
C LEU A 229 -2.24 2.04 -8.43
N ILE A 230 -1.85 0.79 -8.75
CA ILE A 230 -1.80 0.27 -10.12
C ILE A 230 -3.20 0.32 -10.74
N GLN A 231 -4.19 -0.27 -10.05
CA GLN A 231 -5.59 -0.28 -10.47
C GLN A 231 -6.12 1.15 -10.66
N GLY A 232 -5.81 2.07 -9.74
CA GLY A 232 -6.16 3.49 -9.87
C GLY A 232 -5.58 4.09 -11.14
N THR A 233 -4.28 3.91 -11.38
CA THR A 233 -3.60 4.46 -12.56
C THR A 233 -4.19 3.90 -13.86
N ILE A 234 -4.40 2.59 -13.95
CA ILE A 234 -4.96 1.92 -15.13
C ILE A 234 -6.38 2.41 -15.42
N ARG A 235 -7.23 2.50 -14.38
CA ARG A 235 -8.60 3.02 -14.54
C ARG A 235 -8.60 4.43 -15.08
N TYR A 236 -7.81 5.33 -14.51
CA TYR A 236 -7.77 6.72 -14.97
C TYR A 236 -7.10 6.87 -16.33
N ALA A 237 -6.24 5.93 -16.76
CA ALA A 237 -5.72 5.91 -18.13
C ALA A 237 -6.82 5.58 -19.16
N HIS A 238 -7.82 4.77 -18.78
CA HIS A 238 -8.97 4.42 -19.61
C HIS A 238 -10.13 5.44 -19.53
N GLU A 239 -10.43 5.95 -18.33
CA GLU A 239 -11.67 6.69 -18.06
C GLU A 239 -11.76 8.00 -18.85
N SER A 240 -12.89 8.23 -19.51
CA SER A 240 -13.18 9.48 -20.24
C SER A 240 -13.09 10.73 -19.35
N LYS A 241 -13.33 10.58 -18.04
CA LYS A 241 -13.17 11.65 -17.04
C LYS A 241 -11.73 12.12 -16.89
N ARG A 242 -10.73 11.43 -17.43
CA ARG A 242 -9.37 11.97 -17.57
C ARG A 242 -9.35 13.28 -18.37
N GLY A 243 -10.33 13.50 -19.25
CA GLY A 243 -10.52 14.79 -19.94
C GLY A 243 -10.97 15.94 -19.03
N THR A 244 -11.29 15.68 -17.76
CA THR A 244 -11.54 16.71 -16.74
C THR A 244 -10.28 16.93 -15.90
N GLU A 245 -10.07 18.15 -15.39
CA GLU A 245 -8.96 18.44 -14.47
C GLU A 245 -8.95 17.48 -13.27
N LYS A 246 -10.13 17.21 -12.70
CA LYS A 246 -10.29 16.27 -11.60
C LYS A 246 -9.72 14.88 -11.92
N GLY A 247 -10.21 14.27 -12.99
CA GLY A 247 -9.79 12.92 -13.38
C GLY A 247 -8.35 12.86 -13.85
N GLN A 248 -7.87 13.89 -14.55
CA GLN A 248 -6.47 14.01 -14.93
C GLN A 248 -5.56 13.99 -13.71
N LEU A 249 -5.82 14.84 -12.71
CA LEU A 249 -4.95 14.98 -11.55
C LEU A 249 -5.06 13.80 -10.59
N GLU A 250 -6.25 13.24 -10.39
CA GLU A 250 -6.41 12.03 -9.60
C GLU A 250 -5.60 10.86 -10.20
N GLY A 251 -5.72 10.62 -11.50
CA GLY A 251 -4.93 9.62 -12.21
C GLY A 251 -3.43 9.90 -12.22
N SER A 252 -3.04 11.17 -12.38
CA SER A 252 -1.63 11.58 -12.36
C SER A 252 -1.00 11.35 -11.01
N THR A 253 -1.74 11.57 -9.92
CA THR A 253 -1.24 11.35 -8.56
C THR A 253 -1.16 9.87 -8.20
N PHE A 254 -2.07 9.03 -8.70
CA PHE A 254 -1.90 7.57 -8.58
C PHE A 254 -0.65 7.09 -9.29
N ALA A 255 -0.41 7.56 -10.52
CA ALA A 255 0.81 7.24 -11.26
C ALA A 255 2.05 7.72 -10.49
N ALA A 256 2.05 8.98 -10.03
CA ALA A 256 3.14 9.52 -9.22
C ALA A 256 3.46 8.62 -8.02
N ALA A 257 2.45 8.19 -7.26
CA ALA A 257 2.67 7.32 -6.11
C ALA A 257 3.40 6.01 -6.46
N VAL A 258 3.02 5.30 -7.54
CA VAL A 258 3.53 3.95 -7.83
C VAL A 258 4.73 3.92 -8.81
N LEU A 259 4.99 5.00 -9.54
CA LEU A 259 6.08 5.09 -10.52
C LEU A 259 7.46 4.68 -9.98
N PRO A 260 7.87 5.03 -8.75
CA PRO A 260 9.13 4.56 -8.18
C PRO A 260 9.28 3.03 -8.11
N VAL A 261 8.18 2.33 -7.82
CA VAL A 261 8.17 0.86 -7.75
C VAL A 261 8.36 0.26 -9.15
N VAL A 262 7.72 0.85 -10.17
CA VAL A 262 7.91 0.43 -11.55
C VAL A 262 9.33 0.74 -12.03
N ALA A 263 9.86 1.92 -11.71
CA ALA A 263 11.18 2.36 -12.16
C ALA A 263 12.32 1.51 -11.59
N ALA A 264 12.15 0.96 -10.39
CA ALA A 264 13.07 -0.01 -9.80
C ALA A 264 13.14 -1.32 -10.62
N CYS A 265 12.11 -1.65 -11.40
CA CYS A 265 12.06 -2.80 -12.30
C CYS A 265 12.45 -2.44 -13.75
N SER A 266 11.90 -1.34 -14.26
CA SER A 266 12.07 -0.87 -15.63
C SER A 266 11.89 0.65 -15.70
N ALA A 267 13.01 1.37 -15.83
CA ALA A 267 12.98 2.82 -16.05
C ALA A 267 12.25 3.20 -17.35
N GLU A 268 12.29 2.34 -18.37
CA GLU A 268 11.61 2.54 -19.65
C GLU A 268 10.08 2.48 -19.51
N ASP A 269 9.56 1.43 -18.86
CA ASP A 269 8.11 1.28 -18.67
C ASP A 269 7.59 2.34 -17.68
N ALA A 270 8.36 2.71 -16.65
CA ALA A 270 8.03 3.85 -15.79
C ALA A 270 7.97 5.17 -16.57
N SER A 271 8.90 5.40 -17.51
CA SER A 271 8.86 6.57 -18.39
C SER A 271 7.64 6.56 -19.31
N THR A 272 7.26 5.38 -19.81
CA THR A 272 6.04 5.20 -20.61
C THR A 272 4.81 5.61 -19.80
N ILE A 273 4.65 5.09 -18.58
CA ILE A 273 3.53 5.44 -17.70
C ILE A 273 3.55 6.93 -17.37
N TYR A 274 4.71 7.49 -16.98
CA TYR A 274 4.85 8.90 -16.65
C TYR A 274 4.45 9.80 -17.82
N ASN A 275 4.92 9.53 -19.03
CA ASN A 275 4.61 10.38 -20.19
C ASN A 275 3.12 10.39 -20.54
N GLN A 276 2.43 9.26 -20.31
CA GLN A 276 0.99 9.14 -20.48
C GLN A 276 0.20 9.76 -19.32
N MET A 277 0.76 9.71 -18.11
CA MET A 277 0.05 10.00 -16.87
C MET A 277 0.44 11.30 -16.16
N LYS A 278 1.44 12.07 -16.62
CA LYS A 278 1.96 13.23 -15.89
C LYS A 278 0.96 14.37 -15.68
N VAL A 279 1.14 15.07 -14.56
CA VAL A 279 0.46 16.35 -14.26
C VAL A 279 0.76 17.37 -15.37
N GLY A 280 -0.28 18.07 -15.83
CA GLY A 280 -0.16 19.04 -16.92
C GLY A 280 0.00 18.40 -18.31
N GLY A 281 -0.09 17.08 -18.45
CA GLY A 281 -0.14 16.39 -19.74
C GLY A 281 -1.55 16.41 -20.34
N GLY A 282 -1.81 17.25 -21.34
CA GLY A 282 -3.13 17.42 -21.97
C GLY A 282 -3.41 16.56 -23.21
N GLY A 283 -2.60 15.52 -23.46
CA GLY A 283 -2.72 14.66 -24.64
C GLY A 283 -3.66 13.47 -24.44
N ALA A 284 -4.10 12.87 -25.55
CA ALA A 284 -4.78 11.58 -25.53
C ALA A 284 -3.89 10.53 -24.84
N THR A 285 -4.46 9.78 -23.90
CA THR A 285 -3.74 8.75 -23.15
C THR A 285 -3.89 7.42 -23.83
N ASP A 286 -2.75 6.77 -24.10
CA ASP A 286 -2.74 5.40 -24.58
C ASP A 286 -2.89 4.45 -23.37
N PHE A 287 -4.15 4.14 -23.06
CA PHE A 287 -4.52 3.19 -22.02
C PHE A 287 -3.81 1.84 -22.18
N LYS A 288 -3.75 1.30 -23.41
CA LYS A 288 -3.17 -0.02 -23.68
C LYS A 288 -1.67 0.00 -23.43
N ALA A 289 -0.99 1.10 -23.75
CA ALA A 289 0.43 1.28 -23.41
C ALA A 289 0.66 1.36 -21.88
N VAL A 290 -0.17 2.11 -21.14
CA VAL A 290 -0.07 2.20 -19.67
C VAL A 290 -0.27 0.84 -19.02
N LYS A 291 -1.34 0.12 -19.41
CA LYS A 291 -1.64 -1.21 -18.87
C LYS A 291 -0.52 -2.21 -19.17
N LYS A 292 -0.06 -2.27 -20.42
CA LYS A 292 1.04 -3.15 -20.84
C LYS A 292 2.35 -2.85 -20.10
N ALA A 293 2.66 -1.57 -19.87
CA ALA A 293 3.84 -1.17 -19.11
C ALA A 293 3.79 -1.68 -17.66
N PHE A 294 2.63 -1.62 -17.00
CA PHE A 294 2.44 -2.23 -15.69
C PHE A 294 2.57 -3.76 -15.72
N GLU A 295 1.87 -4.43 -16.65
CA GLU A 295 1.83 -5.90 -16.73
C GLU A 295 3.21 -6.54 -16.93
N LYS A 296 4.08 -5.90 -17.73
CA LYS A 296 5.47 -6.35 -17.90
C LYS A 296 6.26 -6.37 -16.58
N ASN A 297 5.89 -5.51 -15.63
CA ASN A 297 6.64 -5.31 -14.38
C ASN A 297 6.05 -6.06 -13.19
N TYR A 298 4.85 -6.65 -13.30
CA TYR A 298 4.19 -7.37 -12.19
C TYR A 298 5.09 -8.41 -11.52
N GLY A 299 5.77 -9.26 -12.31
CA GLY A 299 6.68 -10.27 -11.75
C GLY A 299 7.81 -9.67 -10.91
N CYS A 300 8.44 -8.58 -11.36
CA CYS A 300 9.48 -7.88 -10.60
C CYS A 300 8.91 -7.13 -9.39
N MET A 301 7.72 -6.55 -9.52
CA MET A 301 7.00 -5.87 -8.43
C MET A 301 6.45 -6.83 -7.37
N GLY A 302 6.51 -8.15 -7.58
CA GLY A 302 5.90 -9.14 -6.68
C GLY A 302 4.37 -9.12 -6.68
N VAL A 303 3.78 -8.70 -7.79
CA VAL A 303 2.33 -8.63 -8.02
C VAL A 303 1.93 -9.67 -9.07
N SER A 304 0.73 -10.25 -8.96
CA SER A 304 0.18 -11.17 -9.96
C SER A 304 -0.91 -10.50 -10.80
N CYS A 305 -1.17 -11.06 -11.98
CA CYS A 305 -2.29 -10.66 -12.82
C CYS A 305 -3.62 -10.74 -12.07
N ASP A 306 -3.81 -11.80 -11.28
CA ASP A 306 -5.06 -12.07 -10.57
C ASP A 306 -5.34 -11.04 -9.46
N TRP A 307 -4.29 -10.50 -8.81
CA TRP A 307 -4.50 -9.44 -7.82
C TRP A 307 -4.87 -8.10 -8.45
N VAL A 308 -4.35 -7.80 -9.63
CA VAL A 308 -4.69 -6.54 -10.32
C VAL A 308 -6.02 -6.64 -11.04
N GLY A 309 -6.32 -7.78 -11.65
CA GLY A 309 -7.54 -8.03 -12.42
C GLY A 309 -7.60 -7.28 -13.75
N GLY A 310 -8.82 -7.06 -14.23
CA GLY A 310 -9.09 -6.38 -15.50
C GLY A 310 -10.21 -5.36 -15.34
N LEU A 311 -10.17 -4.26 -16.09
CA LEU A 311 -11.15 -3.18 -15.91
C LEU A 311 -12.52 -3.64 -16.41
N TRP A 312 -13.47 -3.75 -15.48
CA TRP A 312 -14.80 -4.30 -15.71
C TRP A 312 -15.78 -3.23 -16.20
N ASP A 313 -16.57 -3.59 -17.22
CA ASP A 313 -17.70 -2.83 -17.74
C ASP A 313 -19.00 -3.47 -17.23
N ASP A 314 -19.57 -2.86 -16.19
CA ASP A 314 -20.81 -3.32 -15.56
C ASP A 314 -22.01 -3.27 -16.52
N GLY A 315 -22.01 -2.34 -17.49
CA GLY A 315 -23.13 -2.18 -18.42
C GLY A 315 -23.23 -3.29 -19.46
N PHE A 316 -22.11 -3.96 -19.75
CA PHE A 316 -22.02 -5.03 -20.74
C PHE A 316 -21.60 -6.38 -20.15
N GLU A 317 -21.44 -6.45 -18.82
CA GLU A 317 -21.00 -7.65 -18.08
C GLU A 317 -19.74 -8.29 -18.69
N THR A 318 -18.78 -7.46 -19.10
CA THR A 318 -17.52 -7.87 -19.73
C THR A 318 -16.39 -6.96 -19.29
N TYR A 319 -15.14 -7.30 -19.60
CA TYR A 319 -14.04 -6.34 -19.52
C TYR A 319 -14.11 -5.34 -20.69
N PHE A 320 -13.68 -4.10 -20.44
CA PHE A 320 -13.47 -3.13 -21.52
C PHE A 320 -12.45 -3.65 -22.56
N ASP A 321 -12.54 -3.18 -23.81
CA ASP A 321 -11.65 -3.65 -24.89
C ASP A 321 -10.15 -3.48 -24.54
N GLY A 322 -9.42 -4.60 -24.49
CA GLY A 322 -8.01 -4.64 -24.13
C GLY A 322 -7.73 -4.45 -22.63
N ALA A 323 -8.77 -4.46 -21.80
CA ALA A 323 -8.68 -4.29 -20.36
C ALA A 323 -8.81 -5.60 -19.57
N ASP A 324 -8.89 -6.76 -20.25
CA ASP A 324 -8.90 -8.08 -19.64
C ASP A 324 -7.71 -8.29 -18.68
N PRO A 325 -7.85 -9.12 -17.64
CA PRO A 325 -6.70 -9.53 -16.82
C PRO A 325 -5.58 -10.08 -17.69
N CYS A 326 -4.32 -9.77 -17.33
CA CYS A 326 -3.22 -10.39 -18.06
C CYS A 326 -3.25 -11.90 -17.91
N LYS A 327 -2.92 -12.60 -18.99
CA LYS A 327 -2.72 -14.05 -18.95
C LYS A 327 -1.34 -14.27 -18.34
N GLY A 328 -1.29 -14.74 -17.09
CA GLY A 328 -0.04 -14.99 -16.40
C GLY A 328 0.90 -15.81 -17.28
N GLY A 329 2.07 -15.26 -17.60
CA GLY A 329 3.20 -16.10 -18.00
C GLY A 329 3.51 -16.98 -16.80
N GLY A 330 3.21 -18.27 -16.89
CA GLY A 330 3.40 -19.19 -15.78
C GLY A 330 4.84 -19.15 -15.27
N SER A 331 5.03 -18.67 -14.04
CA SER A 331 6.16 -19.06 -13.21
C SER A 331 5.84 -18.84 -11.73
N ALA A 332 5.72 -19.98 -11.07
CA ALA A 332 5.74 -20.25 -9.63
C ALA A 332 4.57 -19.69 -8.81
N GLY A 333 3.52 -20.51 -8.69
CA GLY A 333 2.95 -20.70 -7.37
C GLY A 333 4.05 -21.24 -6.45
N SER A 334 4.61 -20.37 -5.62
CA SER A 334 5.18 -20.81 -4.36
C SER A 334 4.00 -21.09 -3.43
N THR A 335 3.47 -22.31 -3.53
CA THR A 335 2.91 -22.96 -2.35
C THR A 335 4.02 -22.97 -1.30
N MET A 336 4.10 -21.94 -0.46
CA MET A 336 4.66 -22.11 0.87
C MET A 336 3.75 -23.12 1.55
N GLY A 337 4.20 -24.36 1.58
CA GLY A 337 3.52 -25.42 2.31
C GLY A 337 3.36 -24.97 3.74
N TYR A 338 2.11 -24.85 4.19
CA TYR A 338 1.79 -24.88 5.60
C TYR A 338 2.33 -26.21 6.14
N ALA A 339 3.48 -26.15 6.82
CA ALA A 339 3.96 -27.27 7.60
C ALA A 339 3.00 -27.43 8.79
N ALA A 340 1.97 -28.24 8.61
CA ALA A 340 1.19 -28.78 9.71
C ALA A 340 2.14 -29.62 10.57
N GLY A 341 2.61 -29.05 11.68
CA GLY A 341 3.36 -29.76 12.70
C GLY A 341 2.50 -30.88 13.27
N LEU A 342 2.74 -32.10 12.78
CA LEU A 342 2.18 -33.32 13.35
C LEU A 342 2.88 -33.55 14.71
N LEU A 343 2.28 -33.05 15.79
CA LEU A 343 2.64 -33.44 17.16
C LEU A 343 2.25 -34.90 17.37
N ILE A 344 3.17 -35.82 17.07
CA ILE A 344 3.09 -37.19 17.56
C ILE A 344 3.36 -37.13 19.06
N GLY A 345 2.29 -37.12 19.84
CA GLY A 345 2.34 -37.30 21.29
C GLY A 345 2.97 -38.64 21.62
N LEU A 346 4.21 -38.62 22.11
CA LEU A 346 4.82 -39.74 22.82
C LEU A 346 4.09 -39.90 24.15
N GLY A 347 3.05 -40.72 24.16
CA GLY A 347 2.41 -41.22 25.37
C GLY A 347 3.31 -42.24 26.06
N THR A 348 4.19 -41.78 26.93
CA THR A 348 4.78 -42.65 27.97
C THR A 348 3.85 -42.65 29.18
N ALA A 349 2.86 -43.53 29.16
CA ALA A 349 2.12 -43.93 30.35
C ALA A 349 2.81 -45.15 30.96
N LEU A 350 3.58 -44.92 32.01
CA LEU A 350 4.07 -45.95 32.94
C LEU A 350 3.85 -45.43 34.35
N VAL A 351 2.69 -45.72 34.96
CA VAL A 351 2.55 -45.86 36.42
C VAL A 351 1.41 -46.84 36.74
N SER A 352 1.84 -48.04 37.17
CA SER A 352 1.27 -48.99 38.13
C SER A 352 -0.17 -49.54 37.99
N MET A 353 -0.24 -50.84 37.68
CA MET A 353 -1.16 -51.81 38.30
C MET A 353 -1.14 -51.67 39.83
N TRP A 354 -2.30 -51.72 40.49
CA TRP A 354 -2.70 -52.74 41.48
C TRP A 354 -4.12 -52.46 41.98
N LEU A 355 -4.99 -53.47 41.76
CA LEU A 355 -6.37 -53.71 42.22
C LEU A 355 -7.51 -52.88 41.62
#